data_AF-A0A1I7BXV8-F1
#
_entry.id   AF-A0A1I7BXV8-F1
#
_cell.length_a   1.000
_cell.length_b   1.000
_cell.length_c   1.000
_cell.angle_alpha   90.00
_cell.angle_beta   90.00
_cell.angle_gamma   90.00
#
_symmetry.space_group_name_H-M   'P 1'
#
loop_
_entity.id
_entity.type
_entity.pdbx_description
1 polymer ?
#
loop_
_entity_poly.entity_id
_entity_poly.type
_entity_poly.pdbx_seq_one_letter_code
_entity_poly.pdbx_strand_id
1 'polypeptide(L)'
;MDVYDIRKRNLLPKDYENILAPDIAKNIIRKEYFIENSPNNVLGSIDGYSIKKHHGFKYSLPHDPLGHQKEKYIDSLVDRGVVVVVRPNVSVRNRFYYPFFIAEDGALFCVQEMSFNAVYIRTILNGFKDSVTIHGTPAPTRSSFVPVTAEYGPGYWKTNETDFHGVTNAAVMLLNRATSMGDQGRVFGSDGKDYMNTSRDKIQRWTSIPDSVVSDTRDILYNRSVIRRYGDKRSISQKYLEGDDAGMQSGKSWQWIPGVRDEDYEFKK
;
A
#
# COMPACT_ATOMS: atom_id res chain seq x y z
N MET A 1 -6.87 -22.69 -6.15
CA MET A 1 -7.14 -22.61 -4.70
C MET A 1 -6.19 -23.60 -4.15
N ASP A 2 -5.19 -23.12 -3.44
CA ASP A 2 -4.02 -23.91 -3.11
C ASP A 2 -3.64 -23.60 -1.67
N VAL A 3 -3.18 -24.64 -0.97
CA VAL A 3 -2.83 -24.57 0.45
C VAL A 3 -1.33 -24.37 0.56
N TYR A 4 -0.92 -23.33 1.26
CA TYR A 4 0.48 -22.97 1.41
C TYR A 4 0.89 -22.97 2.87
N ASP A 5 2.13 -23.39 3.12
CA ASP A 5 2.85 -23.13 4.36
C ASP A 5 3.71 -21.88 4.18
N ILE A 6 3.35 -20.80 4.87
CA ILE A 6 4.05 -19.51 4.78
C ILE A 6 5.53 -19.63 5.20
N ARG A 7 5.85 -20.55 6.12
CA ARG A 7 7.22 -20.75 6.60
C ARG A 7 8.16 -21.26 5.51
N LYS A 8 7.62 -21.97 4.51
CA LYS A 8 8.39 -22.57 3.43
C LYS A 8 8.72 -21.60 2.29
N ARG A 9 8.35 -20.32 2.40
CA ARG A 9 8.67 -19.24 1.45
C ARG A 9 8.25 -19.51 0.00
N ASN A 10 7.16 -20.26 -0.19
CA ASN A 10 6.66 -20.63 -1.51
C ASN A 10 5.66 -19.63 -2.12
N LEU A 11 5.29 -18.58 -1.38
CA LEU A 11 4.25 -17.63 -1.79
C LEU A 11 4.86 -16.35 -2.33
N LEU A 12 4.50 -15.98 -3.56
CA LEU A 12 4.93 -14.73 -4.17
C LEU A 12 4.29 -13.53 -3.43
N PRO A 13 4.95 -12.36 -3.36
CA PRO A 13 4.43 -11.21 -2.62
C PRO A 13 3.03 -10.79 -3.05
N LYS A 14 2.72 -10.86 -4.35
CA LYS A 14 1.39 -10.51 -4.89
C LYS A 14 0.29 -11.44 -4.36
N ASP A 15 0.59 -12.71 -4.08
CA ASP A 15 -0.43 -13.67 -3.70
C ASP A 15 -0.91 -13.52 -2.24
N TYR A 16 -0.21 -12.70 -1.44
CA TYR A 16 -0.62 -12.39 -0.07
C TYR A 16 -1.97 -11.65 -0.03
N GLU A 17 -2.30 -10.84 -1.04
CA GLU A 17 -3.61 -10.17 -1.14
C GLU A 17 -4.76 -11.17 -1.40
N ASN A 18 -4.43 -12.38 -1.83
CA ASN A 18 -5.37 -13.44 -2.22
C ASN A 18 -5.54 -14.52 -1.13
N ILE A 19 -4.96 -14.30 0.05
CA ILE A 19 -5.15 -15.14 1.23
C ILE A 19 -6.61 -15.06 1.68
N LEU A 20 -7.21 -16.20 2.00
CA LEU A 20 -8.56 -16.27 2.55
C LEU A 20 -8.58 -16.13 4.07
N ALA A 21 -9.70 -15.61 4.58
CA ALA A 21 -10.00 -15.56 6.00
C ALA A 21 -9.91 -16.96 6.66
N PRO A 22 -9.42 -17.06 7.92
CA PRO A 22 -9.15 -18.34 8.58
C PRO A 22 -10.36 -19.28 8.66
N ASP A 23 -11.54 -18.76 8.96
CA ASP A 23 -12.80 -19.50 9.04
C ASP A 23 -13.17 -20.15 7.70
N ILE A 24 -12.99 -19.43 6.60
CA ILE A 24 -13.26 -19.90 5.24
C ILE A 24 -12.19 -20.90 4.80
N ALA A 25 -10.93 -20.61 5.10
CA ALA A 25 -9.81 -21.50 4.84
C ALA A 25 -10.03 -22.86 5.51
N LYS A 26 -10.41 -22.90 6.79
CA LYS A 26 -10.74 -24.14 7.52
C LYS A 26 -11.90 -24.90 6.86
N ASN A 27 -12.96 -24.20 6.48
CA ASN A 27 -14.12 -24.83 5.82
C ASN A 27 -13.73 -25.46 4.46
N ILE A 28 -12.90 -24.78 3.67
CA ILE A 28 -12.39 -25.30 2.40
C ILE A 28 -11.50 -26.52 2.63
N ILE A 29 -10.55 -26.45 3.56
CA ILE A 29 -9.64 -27.55 3.87
C ILE A 29 -10.44 -28.80 4.24
N ARG A 30 -11.41 -28.68 5.16
CA ARG A 30 -12.24 -29.81 5.60
C ARG A 30 -13.13 -30.42 4.51
N LYS A 31 -13.53 -29.64 3.51
CA LYS A 31 -14.45 -30.08 2.45
C LYS A 31 -13.75 -30.61 1.21
N GLU A 32 -12.62 -30.00 0.85
CA GLU A 32 -11.96 -30.20 -0.44
C GLU A 32 -10.63 -30.94 -0.33
N TYR A 33 -10.11 -31.15 0.89
CA TYR A 33 -8.82 -31.76 1.12
C TYR A 33 -8.88 -32.88 2.16
N PHE A 34 -7.97 -33.85 2.03
CA PHE A 34 -7.69 -34.84 3.06
C PHE A 34 -6.25 -34.71 3.56
N ILE A 35 -6.07 -35.02 4.85
CA ILE A 35 -4.79 -34.89 5.56
C ILE A 35 -4.21 -36.29 5.76
N GLU A 36 -3.09 -36.57 5.11
CA GLU A 36 -2.35 -37.83 5.26
C GLU A 36 -1.07 -37.64 6.07
N ASN A 37 -0.65 -38.69 6.77
CA ASN A 37 0.69 -38.72 7.36
C ASN A 37 1.71 -38.84 6.23
N SER A 38 2.69 -37.95 6.22
CA SER A 38 3.80 -37.95 5.28
C SER A 38 5.11 -38.14 6.05
N PRO A 39 5.47 -39.40 6.37
CA PRO A 39 6.64 -39.70 7.20
C PRO A 39 7.97 -39.32 6.55
N ASN A 40 7.99 -39.16 5.22
CA ASN A 40 9.16 -38.71 4.46
C ASN A 40 8.95 -37.26 4.05
N ASN A 41 9.76 -36.37 4.62
CA ASN A 41 9.68 -34.92 4.52
C ASN A 41 10.08 -34.42 3.12
N VAL A 42 9.26 -34.69 2.11
CA VAL A 42 9.43 -34.18 0.75
C VAL A 42 8.84 -32.77 0.69
N LEU A 43 9.48 -31.88 -0.08
CA LEU A 43 8.98 -30.53 -0.40
C LEU A 43 7.44 -30.52 -0.50
N GLY A 44 6.78 -29.71 0.33
CA GLY A 44 5.32 -29.56 0.34
C GLY A 44 4.57 -30.15 1.55
N SER A 45 5.22 -30.90 2.45
CA SER A 45 4.59 -31.35 3.72
C SER A 45 4.39 -30.20 4.73
N ILE A 46 3.40 -30.27 5.60
CA ILE A 46 3.20 -29.35 6.75
C ILE A 46 3.42 -30.17 8.01
N ASP A 47 4.57 -29.99 8.68
CA ASP A 47 4.92 -30.68 9.94
C ASP A 47 4.66 -32.19 9.94
N GLY A 48 5.06 -32.88 8.86
CA GLY A 48 4.86 -34.33 8.72
C GLY A 48 3.50 -34.75 8.18
N TYR A 49 2.65 -33.80 7.77
CA TYR A 49 1.38 -34.06 7.09
C TYR A 49 1.42 -33.63 5.62
N SER A 50 0.73 -34.34 4.73
CA SER A 50 0.46 -33.87 3.36
C SER A 50 -1.02 -33.54 3.22
N ILE A 51 -1.31 -32.33 2.73
CA ILE A 51 -2.67 -31.88 2.42
C ILE A 51 -2.90 -32.09 0.92
N LYS A 52 -3.78 -33.02 0.56
CA LYS A 52 -4.06 -33.39 -0.84
C LYS A 52 -5.51 -33.11 -1.19
N LYS A 53 -5.76 -32.65 -2.41
CA LYS A 53 -7.09 -32.32 -2.91
C LYS A 53 -7.90 -33.58 -3.21
N HIS A 54 -9.19 -33.57 -2.89
CA HIS A 54 -10.13 -34.61 -3.32
C HIS A 54 -10.20 -34.68 -4.86
N HIS A 55 -9.86 -35.84 -5.42
CA HIS A 55 -10.06 -36.17 -6.83
C HIS A 55 -11.21 -37.17 -6.95
N GLY A 56 -12.45 -36.68 -7.07
CA GLY A 56 -13.62 -37.54 -7.29
C GLY A 56 -14.09 -38.34 -6.07
N PHE A 57 -15.25 -38.98 -6.24
CA PHE A 57 -16.19 -39.54 -5.25
C PHE A 57 -15.64 -39.92 -3.87
N LYS A 58 -16.38 -39.52 -2.83
CA LYS A 58 -16.29 -39.99 -1.43
C LYS A 58 -16.37 -41.51 -1.39
N TYR A 59 -15.27 -42.21 -1.65
CA TYR A 59 -15.09 -43.52 -1.05
C TYR A 59 -14.97 -43.25 0.44
N SER A 60 -15.81 -43.93 1.20
CA SER A 60 -15.73 -44.09 2.64
C SER A 60 -14.30 -44.46 3.02
N LEU A 61 -13.47 -43.44 3.22
CA LEU A 61 -12.14 -43.58 3.78
C LEU A 61 -12.32 -44.30 5.12
N PRO A 62 -11.48 -45.31 5.42
CA PRO A 62 -11.53 -45.98 6.72
C PRO A 62 -11.48 -44.91 7.80
N HIS A 63 -12.35 -45.04 8.80
CA HIS A 63 -12.44 -44.10 9.91
C HIS A 63 -11.07 -44.00 10.56
N ASP A 64 -10.36 -42.89 10.32
CA ASP A 64 -9.07 -42.61 10.95
C ASP A 64 -9.35 -42.17 12.39
N PRO A 65 -9.03 -42.99 13.41
CA PRO A 65 -9.30 -42.66 14.80
C PRO A 65 -8.54 -41.42 15.28
N LEU A 66 -7.47 -41.01 14.57
CA LEU A 66 -6.70 -39.81 14.85
C LEU A 66 -7.02 -38.65 13.91
N GLY A 67 -7.94 -38.83 12.95
CA GLY A 67 -8.30 -37.80 11.97
C GLY A 67 -8.69 -36.47 12.61
N HIS A 68 -9.49 -36.52 13.68
CA HIS A 68 -9.89 -35.32 14.43
C HIS A 68 -8.73 -34.58 15.10
N GLN A 69 -7.69 -35.29 15.54
CA GLN A 69 -6.51 -34.62 16.13
C GLN A 69 -5.70 -33.91 15.05
N LYS A 70 -5.54 -34.55 13.87
CA LYS A 70 -4.85 -33.97 12.71
C LYS A 70 -5.57 -32.72 12.20
N GLU A 71 -6.89 -32.80 12.06
CA GLU A 71 -7.72 -31.65 11.66
C GLU A 71 -7.58 -30.48 12.65
N LYS A 72 -7.69 -30.73 13.95
CA LYS A 72 -7.51 -29.68 14.98
C LYS A 72 -6.12 -29.05 14.94
N TYR A 73 -5.08 -29.84 14.65
CA TYR A 73 -3.73 -29.33 14.51
C TYR A 73 -3.60 -28.38 13.29
N ILE A 74 -4.11 -28.79 12.13
CA ILE A 74 -4.13 -27.94 10.93
C ILE A 74 -4.98 -26.70 11.15
N ASP A 75 -6.14 -26.81 11.79
CA ASP A 75 -6.98 -25.65 12.14
C ASP A 75 -6.21 -24.64 13.01
N SER A 76 -5.44 -25.12 13.99
CA SER A 76 -4.58 -24.28 14.83
C SER A 76 -3.46 -23.59 14.03
N LEU A 77 -2.93 -24.24 13.00
CA LEU A 77 -1.95 -23.62 12.11
C LEU A 77 -2.58 -22.55 11.21
N VAL A 78 -3.81 -22.78 10.76
CA VAL A 78 -4.60 -21.79 9.99
C VAL A 78 -4.94 -20.58 10.86
N ASP A 79 -5.38 -20.79 12.09
CA ASP A 79 -5.69 -19.72 13.05
C ASP A 79 -4.47 -18.88 13.43
N ARG A 80 -3.26 -19.43 13.27
CA ARG A 80 -1.99 -18.71 13.46
C ARG A 80 -1.42 -18.09 12.18
N GLY A 81 -2.03 -18.33 11.02
CA GLY A 81 -1.55 -17.83 9.73
C GLY A 81 -0.31 -18.56 9.20
N VAL A 82 0.01 -19.72 9.76
CA VAL A 82 1.12 -20.55 9.30
C VAL A 82 0.72 -21.29 8.02
N VAL A 83 -0.50 -21.85 8.03
CA VAL A 83 -1.12 -22.47 6.87
C VAL A 83 -2.17 -21.53 6.33
N VAL A 84 -2.11 -21.22 5.04
CA VAL A 84 -3.09 -20.35 4.38
C VAL A 84 -3.67 -21.00 3.15
N VAL A 85 -4.91 -20.63 2.83
CA VAL A 85 -5.53 -20.97 1.56
C VAL A 85 -5.49 -19.73 0.69
N VAL A 86 -4.90 -19.85 -0.49
CA VAL A 86 -4.80 -18.76 -1.46
C VAL A 86 -5.68 -19.07 -2.65
N ARG A 87 -6.44 -18.07 -3.09
CA ARG A 87 -7.31 -18.19 -4.26
C ARG A 87 -6.95 -17.12 -5.30
N PRO A 88 -6.21 -17.47 -6.36
CA PRO A 88 -6.06 -16.57 -7.49
C PRO A 88 -7.46 -16.39 -8.11
N ASN A 89 -7.90 -15.15 -8.29
CA ASN A 89 -9.25 -14.70 -8.72
C ASN A 89 -10.24 -14.43 -7.59
N VAL A 90 -10.07 -13.26 -6.96
CA VAL A 90 -11.02 -12.66 -6.03
C VAL A 90 -12.32 -12.31 -6.75
N SER A 91 -13.45 -12.85 -6.29
CA SER A 91 -14.74 -12.32 -6.69
C SER A 91 -14.92 -10.95 -6.04
N VAL A 92 -15.20 -9.93 -6.87
CA VAL A 92 -15.49 -8.56 -6.42
C VAL A 92 -16.56 -8.51 -5.34
N ARG A 93 -17.55 -9.42 -5.41
CA ARG A 93 -18.67 -9.49 -4.46
C ARG A 93 -18.27 -10.02 -3.07
N ASN A 94 -17.14 -10.71 -2.97
CA ASN A 94 -16.75 -11.46 -1.78
C ASN A 94 -15.43 -10.94 -1.17
N ARG A 95 -15.17 -9.63 -1.28
CA ARG A 95 -13.91 -9.04 -0.80
C ARG A 95 -13.71 -9.17 0.71
N PHE A 96 -14.78 -9.28 1.49
CA PHE A 96 -14.73 -9.53 2.93
C PHE A 96 -13.98 -10.81 3.32
N TYR A 97 -13.80 -11.74 2.39
CA TYR A 97 -13.08 -12.99 2.61
C TYR A 97 -11.57 -12.87 2.43
N TYR A 98 -11.09 -11.69 2.00
CA TYR A 98 -9.70 -11.40 1.70
C TYR A 98 -9.21 -10.34 2.70
N PRO A 99 -8.51 -10.74 3.77
CA PRO A 99 -8.22 -9.86 4.88
C PRO A 99 -7.09 -8.86 4.59
N PHE A 100 -6.30 -9.07 3.53
CA PHE A 100 -5.09 -8.29 3.26
C PHE A 100 -5.16 -7.52 1.94
N PHE A 101 -4.56 -6.34 1.95
CA PHE A 101 -4.45 -5.43 0.82
C PHE A 101 -3.04 -4.86 0.72
N ILE A 102 -2.59 -4.62 -0.52
CA ILE A 102 -1.31 -3.99 -0.82
C ILE A 102 -1.58 -2.52 -1.18
N ALA A 103 -1.08 -1.60 -0.37
CA ALA A 103 -1.15 -0.15 -0.58
C ALA A 103 -0.23 0.31 -1.72
N GLU A 104 -0.37 1.57 -2.19
CA GLU A 104 0.45 2.11 -3.30
C GLU A 104 1.95 2.18 -3.01
N ASP A 105 2.34 2.26 -1.75
CA ASP A 105 3.73 2.17 -1.32
C ASP A 105 4.26 0.72 -1.32
N GLY A 106 3.42 -0.26 -1.65
CA GLY A 106 3.73 -1.68 -1.65
C GLY A 106 3.58 -2.35 -0.28
N ALA A 107 3.12 -1.64 0.75
CA ALA A 107 2.92 -2.21 2.08
C ALA A 107 1.67 -3.11 2.10
N LEU A 108 1.81 -4.29 2.70
CA LEU A 108 0.67 -5.16 3.02
C LEU A 108 0.07 -4.75 4.37
N PHE A 109 -1.25 -4.58 4.43
CA PHE A 109 -1.99 -4.30 5.67
C PHE A 109 -3.27 -5.12 5.74
N CYS A 110 -3.80 -5.29 6.95
CA CYS A 110 -5.06 -6.00 7.18
C CYS A 110 -6.23 -5.00 7.23
N VAL A 111 -7.30 -5.28 6.50
CA VAL A 111 -8.45 -4.36 6.39
C VAL A 111 -9.34 -4.39 7.63
N GLN A 112 -9.42 -5.54 8.32
CA GLN A 112 -10.32 -5.74 9.46
C GLN A 112 -9.56 -6.36 10.62
N GLU A 113 -8.59 -5.63 11.16
CA GLU A 113 -7.69 -6.13 12.20
C GLU A 113 -8.45 -6.70 13.41
N MET A 114 -9.56 -6.09 13.81
CA MET A 114 -10.38 -6.56 14.94
C MET A 114 -11.11 -7.89 14.68
N SER A 115 -11.28 -8.28 13.41
CA SER A 115 -11.96 -9.53 13.04
C SER A 115 -11.03 -10.74 13.08
N PHE A 116 -9.72 -10.54 13.18
CA PHE A 116 -8.73 -11.62 13.08
C PHE A 116 -7.79 -11.68 14.27
N ASN A 117 -7.21 -12.85 14.49
CA ASN A 117 -6.22 -13.04 15.54
C ASN A 117 -4.96 -12.20 15.26
N ALA A 118 -4.45 -11.47 16.25
CA ALA A 118 -3.23 -10.67 16.10
C ALA A 118 -2.00 -11.51 15.69
N VAL A 119 -1.90 -12.77 16.14
CA VAL A 119 -0.86 -13.71 15.76
C VAL A 119 -0.97 -14.09 14.28
N TYR A 120 -2.19 -14.31 13.78
CA TYR A 120 -2.44 -14.54 12.36
C TYR A 120 -1.93 -13.36 11.53
N ILE A 121 -2.38 -12.14 11.84
CA ILE A 121 -2.00 -10.93 11.11
C ILE A 121 -0.48 -10.78 11.10
N ARG A 122 0.17 -10.86 12.27
CA ARG A 122 1.62 -10.69 12.40
C ARG A 122 2.40 -11.73 11.62
N THR A 123 1.97 -12.99 11.63
CA THR A 123 2.64 -14.08 10.91
C THR A 123 2.60 -13.83 9.40
N ILE A 124 1.45 -13.42 8.87
CA ILE A 124 1.31 -13.10 7.43
C ILE A 124 2.14 -11.87 7.05
N LEU A 125 2.08 -10.79 7.83
CA LEU A 125 2.86 -9.58 7.56
C LEU A 125 4.37 -9.85 7.57
N ASN A 126 4.85 -10.70 8.47
CA ASN A 126 6.27 -11.09 8.50
C ASN A 126 6.64 -11.95 7.30
N GLY A 127 5.80 -12.94 6.95
CA GLY A 127 6.02 -13.74 5.73
C GLY A 127 6.06 -12.90 4.46
N PHE A 128 5.20 -11.88 4.37
CA PHE A 128 5.20 -10.94 3.26
C PHE A 128 6.51 -10.16 3.18
N LYS A 129 7.01 -9.61 4.30
CA LYS A 129 8.29 -8.88 4.35
C LYS A 129 9.46 -9.76 3.88
N ASP A 130 9.50 -11.01 4.32
CA ASP A 130 10.50 -11.97 3.87
C ASP A 130 10.40 -12.23 2.37
N SER A 131 9.18 -12.42 1.85
CA SER A 131 8.94 -12.66 0.42
C SER A 131 9.32 -11.45 -0.44
N VAL A 132 9.00 -10.23 0.01
CA VAL A 132 9.40 -8.98 -0.65
C VAL A 132 10.92 -8.82 -0.69
N THR A 133 11.62 -9.22 0.37
CA THR A 133 13.09 -9.20 0.41
C THR A 133 13.71 -10.09 -0.67
N ILE A 134 13.04 -11.18 -1.03
CA ILE A 134 13.54 -12.18 -1.99
C ILE A 134 13.09 -11.85 -3.42
N HIS A 135 11.82 -11.49 -3.60
CA HIS A 135 11.17 -11.38 -4.92
C HIS A 135 10.90 -9.94 -5.36
N GLY A 136 11.14 -8.96 -4.48
CA GLY A 136 10.86 -7.55 -4.72
C GLY A 136 9.46 -7.12 -4.28
N THR A 137 9.23 -5.81 -4.35
CA THR A 137 7.96 -5.21 -3.93
C THR A 137 6.90 -5.44 -5.01
N PRO A 138 5.73 -6.02 -4.68
CA PRO A 138 4.67 -6.24 -5.66
C PRO A 138 3.98 -4.93 -6.03
N ALA A 139 3.26 -4.96 -7.17
CA ALA A 139 2.34 -3.90 -7.53
C ALA A 139 1.16 -3.81 -6.52
N PRO A 140 0.58 -2.63 -6.31
CA PRO A 140 -0.54 -2.42 -5.41
C PRO A 140 -1.82 -3.12 -5.85
N THR A 141 -2.70 -3.38 -4.89
CA THR A 141 -3.98 -4.06 -5.13
C THR A 141 -4.92 -3.18 -5.96
N ARG A 142 -5.18 -3.57 -7.21
CA ARG A 142 -6.10 -2.86 -8.14
C ARG A 142 -7.56 -3.26 -7.98
N SER A 143 -8.02 -3.34 -6.74
CA SER A 143 -9.40 -3.68 -6.40
C SER A 143 -10.37 -2.51 -6.58
N SER A 144 -11.63 -2.81 -6.94
CA SER A 144 -12.76 -1.89 -6.85
C SER A 144 -13.24 -1.67 -5.41
N PHE A 145 -13.04 -2.65 -4.52
CA PHE A 145 -13.27 -2.45 -3.09
C PHE A 145 -12.25 -1.46 -2.51
N VAL A 146 -12.76 -0.50 -1.74
CA VAL A 146 -12.01 0.59 -1.11
C VAL A 146 -11.84 0.25 0.38
N PRO A 147 -10.69 -0.28 0.82
CA PRO A 147 -10.44 -0.50 2.23
C PRO A 147 -10.25 0.84 2.94
N VAL A 148 -10.87 0.99 4.11
CA VAL A 148 -10.68 2.13 5.01
C VAL A 148 -10.37 1.58 6.39
N THR A 149 -9.18 1.89 6.89
CA THR A 149 -8.74 1.55 8.25
C THR A 149 -8.29 2.82 8.98
N ALA A 150 -7.92 2.69 10.25
CA ALA A 150 -7.38 3.82 11.02
C ALA A 150 -6.06 4.35 10.42
N GLU A 151 -5.28 3.49 9.76
CA GLU A 151 -3.96 3.85 9.24
C GLU A 151 -3.91 3.96 7.71
N TYR A 152 -4.79 3.29 6.98
CA TYR A 152 -4.74 3.20 5.52
C TYR A 152 -6.09 3.55 4.91
N GLY A 153 -6.07 4.25 3.77
CA GLY A 153 -7.28 4.48 3.01
C GLY A 153 -7.14 5.52 1.91
N PRO A 154 -8.26 5.83 1.23
CA PRO A 154 -8.32 6.89 0.25
C PRO A 154 -8.12 8.24 0.91
N GLY A 155 -7.55 9.17 0.15
CA GLY A 155 -7.08 10.43 0.69
C GLY A 155 -6.66 11.41 -0.40
N TYR A 156 -5.98 12.45 0.06
CA TYR A 156 -5.40 13.49 -0.77
C TYR A 156 -4.13 14.02 -0.12
N TRP A 157 -3.26 14.60 -0.93
CA TRP A 157 -2.05 15.27 -0.48
C TRP A 157 -2.39 16.67 0.00
N LYS A 158 -2.18 16.92 1.29
CA LYS A 158 -2.34 18.25 1.88
C LYS A 158 -0.99 18.83 2.24
N THR A 159 -0.74 20.07 1.81
CA THR A 159 0.48 20.79 2.18
C THR A 159 0.49 21.06 3.67
N ASN A 160 1.56 20.61 4.33
CA ASN A 160 1.74 20.79 5.76
C ASN A 160 2.80 21.87 6.03
N GLU A 161 3.90 21.82 5.26
CA GLU A 161 5.07 22.64 5.49
C GLU A 161 5.70 23.04 4.15
N THR A 162 6.40 24.17 4.15
CA THR A 162 7.25 24.61 3.04
C THR A 162 8.62 24.93 3.60
N ASP A 163 9.61 24.09 3.28
CA ASP A 163 10.99 24.25 3.72
C ASP A 163 11.74 25.16 2.75
N PHE A 164 12.23 26.28 3.26
CA PHE A 164 13.07 27.20 2.51
C PHE A 164 14.53 26.96 2.89
N HIS A 165 15.36 26.67 1.90
CA HIS A 165 16.79 26.44 2.11
C HIS A 165 17.51 27.77 2.40
N GLY A 166 17.30 28.35 3.58
CA GLY A 166 17.62 29.75 3.89
C GLY A 166 19.07 30.15 3.61
N VAL A 167 20.04 29.32 3.99
CA VAL A 167 21.47 29.58 3.76
C VAL A 167 21.81 29.53 2.27
N THR A 168 21.36 28.49 1.57
CA THR A 168 21.57 28.33 0.12
C THR A 168 20.91 29.45 -0.66
N ASN A 169 19.67 29.79 -0.30
CA ASN A 169 18.92 30.85 -0.95
C ASN A 169 19.55 32.23 -0.72
N ALA A 170 20.04 32.52 0.48
CA ALA A 170 20.75 33.77 0.74
C ALA A 170 22.02 33.91 -0.12
N ALA A 171 22.80 32.84 -0.28
CA ALA A 171 23.97 32.84 -1.16
C ALA A 171 23.58 33.05 -2.63
N VAL A 172 22.53 32.37 -3.10
CA VAL A 172 21.99 32.54 -4.46
C VAL A 172 21.52 33.97 -4.70
N MET A 173 20.82 34.58 -3.74
CA MET A 173 20.36 35.97 -3.84
C MET A 173 21.54 36.96 -3.96
N LEU A 174 22.62 36.74 -3.20
CA LEU A 174 23.81 37.58 -3.28
C LEU A 174 24.51 37.45 -4.64
N LEU A 175 24.60 36.24 -5.19
CA LEU A 175 25.16 36.01 -6.53
C LEU A 175 24.30 36.66 -7.61
N ASN A 176 22.97 36.50 -7.55
CA ASN A 176 22.04 37.14 -8.48
C ASN A 176 22.15 38.67 -8.41
N ARG A 177 22.32 39.23 -7.21
CA ARG A 177 22.55 40.66 -7.05
C ARG A 177 23.86 41.06 -7.72
N ALA A 178 24.97 40.38 -7.45
CA ALA A 178 26.28 40.70 -8.00
C ALA A 178 26.30 40.70 -9.53
N THR A 179 25.62 39.74 -10.17
CA THR A 179 25.53 39.63 -11.63
C THR A 179 24.61 40.66 -12.29
N SER A 180 23.78 41.35 -11.50
CA SER A 180 22.80 42.33 -11.99
C SER A 180 22.97 43.73 -11.39
N MET A 181 24.14 44.02 -10.79
CA MET A 181 24.51 45.36 -10.26
C MET A 181 24.61 46.45 -11.34
N GLY A 182 24.53 46.11 -12.64
CA GLY A 182 24.47 47.07 -13.74
C GLY A 182 23.11 47.79 -13.87
N ASP A 183 22.05 47.26 -13.25
CA ASP A 183 20.71 47.87 -13.25
C ASP A 183 20.64 48.93 -12.13
N GLN A 184 21.10 50.16 -12.42
CA GLN A 184 21.12 51.26 -11.46
C GLN A 184 19.70 51.60 -10.96
N GLY A 185 19.49 51.55 -9.64
CA GLY A 185 18.23 51.95 -8.97
C GLY A 185 17.40 50.81 -8.34
N ARG A 186 17.77 49.53 -8.53
CA ARG A 186 17.02 48.40 -7.96
C ARG A 186 17.32 48.17 -6.47
N VAL A 187 16.29 48.12 -5.63
CA VAL A 187 16.39 47.75 -4.20
C VAL A 187 16.57 46.22 -4.08
N PHE A 188 17.48 45.77 -3.22
CA PHE A 188 17.69 44.33 -3.02
C PHE A 188 16.41 43.66 -2.49
N GLY A 189 15.98 42.59 -3.16
CA GLY A 189 14.79 41.84 -2.79
C GLY A 189 13.48 42.43 -3.33
N SER A 190 13.53 43.47 -4.18
CA SER A 190 12.34 44.10 -4.77
C SER A 190 11.95 43.52 -6.15
N ASP A 191 12.77 42.66 -6.73
CA ASP A 191 12.56 42.05 -8.05
C ASP A 191 12.76 40.54 -7.97
N GLY A 192 11.93 39.78 -8.68
CA GLY A 192 12.03 38.32 -8.75
C GLY A 192 13.39 37.82 -9.27
N LYS A 193 14.12 38.66 -10.02
CA LYS A 193 15.52 38.40 -10.41
C LYS A 193 16.44 38.12 -9.23
N ASP A 194 16.23 38.79 -8.09
CA ASP A 194 17.04 38.57 -6.89
C ASP A 194 16.79 37.16 -6.33
N TYR A 195 15.58 36.63 -6.52
CA TYR A 195 15.14 35.30 -6.04
C TYR A 195 15.33 34.19 -7.08
N MET A 196 15.84 34.50 -8.27
CA MET A 196 16.04 33.52 -9.34
C MET A 196 16.86 32.31 -8.84
N ASN A 197 16.42 31.10 -9.19
CA ASN A 197 17.06 29.85 -8.76
C ASN A 197 17.08 29.58 -7.25
N THR A 198 16.41 30.39 -6.44
CA THR A 198 16.13 30.00 -5.05
C THR A 198 15.28 28.73 -5.05
N SER A 199 15.52 27.88 -4.06
CA SER A 199 14.90 26.56 -3.95
C SER A 199 14.07 26.47 -2.68
N ARG A 200 12.96 25.76 -2.76
CA ARG A 200 12.14 25.37 -1.61
C ARG A 200 11.61 23.97 -1.82
N ASP A 201 11.34 23.28 -0.73
CA ASP A 201 10.70 21.98 -0.76
C ASP A 201 9.30 22.06 -0.17
N LYS A 202 8.30 21.72 -0.98
CA LYS A 202 6.91 21.68 -0.53
C LYS A 202 6.60 20.30 0.04
N ILE A 203 6.35 20.23 1.34
CA ILE A 203 6.11 18.97 2.05
C ILE A 203 4.61 18.76 2.19
N GLN A 204 4.12 17.69 1.58
CA GLN A 204 2.72 17.30 1.62
C GLN A 204 2.53 16.00 2.39
N ARG A 205 1.39 15.89 3.07
CA ARG A 205 1.01 14.74 3.88
C ARG A 205 -0.26 14.10 3.33
N TRP A 206 -0.28 12.79 3.20
CA TRP A 206 -1.49 12.04 2.86
C TRP A 206 -2.51 12.14 3.99
N THR A 207 -3.67 12.70 3.68
CA THR A 207 -4.72 13.01 4.65
C THR A 207 -6.03 12.36 4.20
N SER A 208 -6.83 11.89 5.16
CA SER A 208 -8.16 11.34 4.90
C SER A 208 -9.08 12.40 4.29
N ILE A 209 -9.95 11.98 3.39
CA ILE A 209 -10.97 12.86 2.80
C ILE A 209 -11.90 13.35 3.94
N PRO A 210 -12.10 14.68 4.10
CA PRO A 210 -12.84 15.22 5.23
C PRO A 210 -14.34 14.94 5.10
N ASP A 211 -15.01 14.72 6.24
CA ASP A 211 -16.44 14.41 6.31
C ASP A 211 -17.34 15.57 5.85
N SER A 212 -16.78 16.78 5.75
CA SER A 212 -17.48 17.96 5.23
C SER A 212 -17.67 17.95 3.70
N VAL A 213 -17.04 17.03 2.96
CA VAL A 213 -17.24 16.90 1.52
C VAL A 213 -18.60 16.28 1.23
N VAL A 214 -19.35 16.88 0.31
CA VAL A 214 -20.68 16.40 -0.14
C VAL A 214 -20.61 14.93 -0.54
N SER A 215 -21.61 14.13 -0.11
CA SER A 215 -21.67 12.67 -0.27
C SER A 215 -21.28 12.18 -1.66
N ASP A 216 -21.89 12.75 -2.71
CA ASP A 216 -21.70 12.25 -4.08
C ASP A 216 -20.27 12.48 -4.57
N THR A 217 -19.67 13.62 -4.18
CA THR A 217 -18.27 13.91 -4.49
C THR A 217 -17.34 13.01 -3.68
N ARG A 218 -17.67 12.79 -2.41
CA ARG A 218 -16.91 11.91 -1.51
C ARG A 218 -16.84 10.50 -2.09
N ASP A 219 -17.96 9.93 -2.54
CA ASP A 219 -17.98 8.57 -3.11
C ASP A 219 -17.13 8.45 -4.38
N ILE A 220 -17.17 9.46 -5.25
CA ILE A 220 -16.32 9.51 -6.46
C ILE A 220 -14.84 9.53 -6.05
N LEU A 221 -14.48 10.36 -5.07
CA LEU A 221 -13.10 10.48 -4.59
C LEU A 221 -12.63 9.18 -3.94
N TYR A 222 -13.44 8.53 -3.10
CA TYR A 222 -13.10 7.26 -2.45
C TYR A 222 -12.83 6.15 -3.47
N ASN A 223 -13.67 6.04 -4.51
CA ASN A 223 -13.54 4.98 -5.50
C ASN A 223 -12.31 5.16 -6.41
N ARG A 224 -12.00 6.41 -6.75
CA ARG A 224 -10.90 6.75 -7.67
C ARG A 224 -9.56 6.95 -6.98
N SER A 225 -9.56 7.37 -5.71
CA SER A 225 -8.34 7.68 -4.96
C SER A 225 -7.50 6.44 -4.74
N VAL A 226 -6.18 6.62 -4.76
CA VAL A 226 -5.25 5.58 -4.37
C VAL A 226 -5.35 5.26 -2.88
N ILE A 227 -4.84 4.09 -2.46
CA ILE A 227 -4.78 3.71 -1.05
C ILE A 227 -3.34 3.87 -0.55
N ARG A 228 -3.15 4.75 0.44
CA ARG A 228 -1.85 5.01 1.09
C ARG A 228 -2.02 5.05 2.61
N ARG A 229 -0.91 5.06 3.32
CA ARG A 229 -0.92 5.24 4.76
C ARG A 229 -1.18 6.71 5.09
N TYR A 230 -2.12 6.99 5.98
CA TYR A 230 -2.33 8.32 6.48
C TYR A 230 -1.07 8.81 7.21
N GLY A 231 -0.66 10.04 6.90
CA GLY A 231 0.58 10.59 7.43
C GLY A 231 1.80 10.42 6.52
N ASP A 232 1.71 9.62 5.45
CA ASP A 232 2.78 9.52 4.45
C ASP A 232 3.15 10.92 3.95
N LYS A 233 4.45 11.16 3.74
CA LYS A 233 4.97 12.44 3.29
C LYS A 233 5.56 12.31 1.89
N ARG A 234 5.34 13.33 1.07
CA ARG A 234 6.11 13.57 -0.16
C ARG A 234 6.71 14.96 -0.13
N SER A 235 7.91 15.08 -0.66
CA SER A 235 8.60 16.36 -0.86
C SER A 235 8.65 16.67 -2.34
N ILE A 236 8.25 17.89 -2.73
CA ILE A 236 8.32 18.36 -4.10
C ILE A 236 9.23 19.58 -4.11
N SER A 237 10.40 19.42 -4.72
CA SER A 237 11.36 20.52 -4.87
C SER A 237 10.88 21.50 -5.93
N GLN A 238 10.87 22.77 -5.59
CA GLN A 238 10.47 23.87 -6.45
C GLN A 238 11.61 24.88 -6.57
N LYS A 239 11.81 25.40 -7.77
CA LYS A 239 12.71 26.53 -8.02
C LYS A 239 11.92 27.77 -8.39
N TYR A 240 12.38 28.92 -7.94
CA TYR A 240 11.80 30.19 -8.33
C TYR A 240 12.39 30.66 -9.65
N LEU A 241 11.57 30.67 -10.69
CA LEU A 241 11.98 30.90 -12.06
C LEU A 241 11.03 31.86 -12.75
N GLU A 242 11.56 32.60 -13.72
CA GLU A 242 10.75 33.38 -14.65
C GLU A 242 10.10 32.41 -15.65
N GLY A 243 8.79 32.51 -15.82
CA GLY A 243 8.05 31.72 -16.79
C GLY A 243 6.92 32.51 -17.44
N ASP A 244 6.32 31.91 -18.46
CA ASP A 244 5.19 32.50 -19.15
C ASP A 244 3.98 32.56 -18.21
N ASP A 245 3.32 33.71 -18.16
CA ASP A 245 2.08 33.89 -17.41
C ASP A 245 0.89 33.49 -18.27
N ALA A 246 0.29 32.33 -17.99
CA ALA A 246 -0.88 31.84 -18.71
C ALA A 246 -2.12 32.76 -18.57
N GLY A 247 -2.10 33.70 -17.61
CA GLY A 247 -3.18 34.66 -17.35
C GLY A 247 -3.04 36.02 -18.04
N MET A 248 -1.92 36.32 -18.71
CA MET A 248 -1.69 37.60 -19.39
C MET A 248 -1.46 37.42 -20.90
N GLN A 249 -2.04 38.30 -21.73
CA GLN A 249 -1.87 38.29 -23.19
C GLN A 249 -0.42 38.56 -23.65
N SER A 250 0.43 39.09 -22.76
CA SER A 250 1.88 39.21 -22.90
C SER A 250 2.47 39.59 -21.54
N GLY A 251 3.44 38.83 -21.06
CA GLY A 251 4.10 39.09 -19.78
C GLY A 251 4.85 37.87 -19.26
N LYS A 252 6.01 38.08 -18.64
CA LYS A 252 6.72 37.06 -17.88
C LYS A 252 6.49 37.31 -16.40
N SER A 253 6.28 36.24 -15.63
CA SER A 253 6.11 36.33 -14.18
C SER A 253 7.02 35.34 -13.45
N TRP A 254 7.37 35.68 -12.22
CA TRP A 254 8.23 34.86 -11.38
C TRP A 254 7.38 33.92 -10.52
N GLN A 255 7.62 32.61 -10.67
CA GLN A 255 6.81 31.59 -10.04
C GLN A 255 7.64 30.38 -9.59
N TRP A 256 7.08 29.61 -8.66
CA TRP A 256 7.67 28.36 -8.18
C TRP A 256 7.34 27.23 -9.15
N ILE A 257 8.36 26.61 -9.74
CA ILE A 257 8.24 25.55 -10.75
C ILE A 257 8.82 24.24 -10.20
N PRO A 258 8.09 23.10 -10.31
CA PRO A 258 6.74 22.99 -10.85
C PRO A 258 5.70 23.67 -9.95
N GLY A 259 4.62 24.19 -10.51
CA GLY A 259 3.51 24.73 -9.72
C GLY A 259 2.79 23.61 -8.98
N VAL A 260 2.69 23.69 -7.66
CA VAL A 260 2.07 22.65 -6.82
C VAL A 260 0.93 23.25 -6.02
N ARG A 261 -0.27 22.65 -6.13
CA ARG A 261 -1.47 23.03 -5.36
C ARG A 261 -1.29 22.74 -3.86
N ASP A 262 -2.03 23.44 -3.02
CA ASP A 262 -1.99 23.16 -1.57
C ASP A 262 -2.65 21.82 -1.23
N GLU A 263 -3.68 21.46 -2.00
CA GLU A 263 -4.37 20.18 -1.93
C GLU A 263 -4.32 19.51 -3.32
N ASP A 264 -3.94 18.23 -3.37
CA ASP A 264 -3.80 17.47 -4.61
C ASP A 264 -4.34 16.04 -4.45
N TYR A 265 -5.18 15.60 -5.38
CA TYR A 265 -5.81 14.28 -5.36
C TYR A 265 -5.04 13.32 -6.26
N GLU A 266 -4.62 12.20 -5.70
CA GLU A 266 -3.95 11.13 -6.45
C GLU A 266 -4.95 10.01 -6.75
N PHE A 267 -5.12 9.69 -8.03
CA PHE A 267 -6.07 8.67 -8.48
C PHE A 267 -5.37 7.41 -9.00
N LYS A 268 -6.03 6.27 -8.84
CA LYS A 268 -5.64 4.99 -9.42
C LYS A 268 -5.48 5.16 -10.94
N LYS A 269 -4.34 4.71 -11.47
CA LYS A 269 -4.06 4.67 -12.91
C LYS A 269 -4.73 3.48 -13.58
#